data_AF-A0A1F4AIJ4-F1
#
_entry.id   AF-A0A1F4AIJ4-F1
#
_cell.length_a   1.000
_cell.length_b   1.000
_cell.length_c   1.000
_cell.angle_alpha   90.00
_cell.angle_beta   90.00
_cell.angle_gamma   90.00
#
_symmetry.space_group_name_H-M   'P 1'
#
loop_
_entity.id
_entity.type
_entity.pdbx_description
1 polymer ?
#
loop_
_entity_poly.entity_id
_entity_poly.type
_entity_poly.pdbx_seq_one_letter_code
_entity_poly.pdbx_strand_id
1 'polypeptide(L)' 'MHDTVEFEKRGIPATMFLTQVFRNAATYQFRNQGMDGHPFVELPHPVSNLTTEQMRALTLRHMEQMVRHLTA' A
#
# COMPACT_ATOMS: atom_id res chain seq x y z
N MET A 1 -0.28 5.39 -5.57
CA MET A 1 -1.15 6.40 -4.92
C MET A 1 -2.22 6.85 -5.90
N HIS A 2 -1.86 7.40 -7.07
CA HIS A 2 -2.84 7.89 -8.05
C HIS A 2 -3.93 6.87 -8.40
N ASP A 3 -3.56 5.66 -8.81
CA ASP A 3 -4.54 4.63 -9.18
C ASP A 3 -5.44 4.22 -8.02
N THR A 4 -4.89 4.12 -6.80
CA THR A 4 -5.67 3.88 -5.58
C THR A 4 -6.74 4.95 -5.41
N VAL A 5 -6.37 6.23 -5.55
CA VAL A 5 -7.31 7.34 -5.47
C VAL A 5 -8.40 7.26 -6.53
N GLU A 6 -8.01 6.99 -7.78
CA GLU A 6 -8.96 6.93 -8.89
C GLU A 6 -9.94 5.76 -8.79
N PHE A 7 -9.51 4.61 -8.25
CA PHE A 7 -10.40 3.48 -7.99
C PHE A 7 -11.35 3.76 -6.84
N GLU A 8 -10.86 4.31 -5.72
CA GLU A 8 -11.67 4.65 -4.56
C GLU A 8 -12.76 5.67 -4.90
N LYS A 9 -12.43 6.70 -5.70
CA LYS A 9 -13.41 7.68 -6.21
C LYS A 9 -14.52 7.05 -7.07
N ARG A 10 -14.26 5.89 -7.69
CA ARG A 10 -15.22 5.15 -8.51
C ARG A 10 -15.97 4.08 -7.70
N GLY A 11 -15.76 4.02 -6.39
CA GLY A 11 -16.37 3.01 -5.52
C GLY A 11 -15.75 1.61 -5.68
N ILE A 12 -14.51 1.53 -6.19
CA ILE A 12 -13.76 0.28 -6.30
C ILE A 12 -12.70 0.28 -5.19
N PRO A 13 -12.83 -0.59 -4.17
CA PRO A 13 -11.85 -0.67 -3.10
C PRO A 13 -10.45 -0.97 -3.65
N ALA A 14 -9.46 -0.21 -3.22
CA ALA A 14 -8.09 -0.34 -3.67
C ALA A 14 -7.10 -0.09 -2.50
N THR A 15 -5.99 -0.81 -2.52
CA THR A 15 -4.86 -0.58 -1.62
C THR A 15 -3.58 -0.67 -2.42
N MET A 16 -2.49 -0.09 -1.90
CA MET A 16 -1.17 -0.21 -2.49
C MET A 16 -0.14 -0.70 -1.49
N PHE A 17 0.91 -1.32 -2.01
CA PHE A 17 2.13 -1.66 -1.27
C PHE A 17 3.22 -0.63 -1.59
N LEU A 18 4.01 -0.27 -0.60
CA LEU A 18 5.23 0.52 -0.77
C LEU A 18 6.29 0.08 0.22
N THR A 19 7.55 0.46 -0.01
CA THR A 19 8.60 0.28 0.99
C THR A 19 8.75 1.54 1.85
N GLN A 20 9.18 1.38 3.11
CA GLN A 20 9.16 2.43 4.15
C GLN A 20 9.69 3.80 3.70
N VAL A 21 10.72 3.81 2.85
CA VAL A 21 11.34 5.04 2.31
C VAL A 21 10.35 5.92 1.53
N PHE A 22 9.25 5.36 1.02
CA PHE A 22 8.22 6.08 0.27
C PHE A 22 7.04 6.56 1.12
N ARG A 23 7.02 6.30 2.43
CA ARG A 23 5.89 6.65 3.31
C ARG A 23 5.50 8.13 3.20
N ASN A 24 6.47 9.03 3.34
CA ASN A 24 6.21 10.47 3.31
C ASN A 24 5.68 10.93 1.95
N ALA A 25 6.21 10.36 0.85
CA ALA A 25 5.72 10.65 -0.49
C ALA A 25 4.27 10.16 -0.68
N ALA A 26 3.94 8.99 -0.15
CA ALA A 26 2.58 8.46 -0.20
C ALA A 26 1.59 9.33 0.58
N THR A 27 1.92 9.66 1.83
CA THR A 27 1.11 10.55 2.67
C THR A 27 0.88 11.90 1.99
N TYR A 28 1.93 12.50 1.42
CA TYR A 28 1.81 13.75 0.68
C TYR A 28 0.87 13.64 -0.53
N GLN A 29 1.03 12.57 -1.33
CA GLN A 29 0.21 12.37 -2.53
C GLN A 29 -1.26 12.10 -2.19
N PHE A 30 -1.55 11.28 -1.19
CA PHE A 30 -2.93 11.01 -0.77
C PHE A 30 -3.61 12.27 -0.25
N ARG A 31 -2.94 13.05 0.60
CA ARG A 31 -3.45 14.33 1.09
C ARG A 31 -3.75 15.30 -0.05
N ASN A 32 -2.82 15.48 -0.98
CA ASN A 32 -3.00 16.40 -2.11
C ASN A 32 -4.14 15.99 -3.06
N GLN A 33 -4.53 14.72 -3.06
CA GLN A 33 -5.60 14.19 -3.91
C GLN A 33 -6.94 14.05 -3.17
N GLY A 34 -7.05 14.61 -1.95
CA GLY A 34 -8.29 14.64 -1.17
C GLY A 34 -8.55 13.38 -0.34
N MET A 35 -7.54 12.54 -0.13
CA MET A 35 -7.62 11.28 0.60
C MET A 35 -6.64 11.26 1.79
N ASP A 36 -6.60 12.36 2.54
CA ASP A 36 -5.70 12.46 3.69
C ASP A 36 -5.94 11.33 4.70
N GLY A 37 -4.85 10.73 5.17
CA GLY A 37 -4.90 9.57 6.07
C GLY A 37 -5.34 8.24 5.42
N HIS A 38 -5.54 8.15 4.11
CA HIS A 38 -5.90 6.89 3.46
C HIS A 38 -4.82 5.80 3.67
N PRO A 39 -5.21 4.57 4.06
CA PRO A 39 -4.26 3.54 4.44
C PRO A 39 -3.53 2.93 3.24
N PHE A 40 -2.32 2.43 3.49
CA PHE A 40 -1.53 1.66 2.54
C PHE A 40 -0.70 0.63 3.30
N VAL A 41 -0.23 -0.41 2.60
CA VAL A 41 0.61 -1.44 3.19
C VAL A 41 2.07 -1.04 3.05
N GLU A 42 2.76 -0.94 4.18
CA GLU A 42 4.18 -0.61 4.23
C GLU A 42 5.02 -1.89 4.42
N LEU A 43 5.98 -2.09 3.52
CA LEU A 43 6.96 -3.17 3.54
C LEU A 43 8.34 -2.65 4.01
N PRO A 44 9.16 -3.49 4.66
CA PRO A 44 10.57 -3.16 4.95
C PRO A 44 11.35 -2.81 3.68
N HIS A 45 12.33 -1.92 3.80
CA HIS A 45 13.23 -1.56 2.70
C HIS A 45 14.64 -2.12 2.95
N PRO A 46 15.37 -2.61 1.92
CA PRO A 46 14.93 -2.82 0.54
C PRO A 46 14.32 -4.21 0.33
N VAL A 47 13.36 -4.33 -0.60
CA VAL A 47 12.84 -5.64 -1.03
C VAL A 47 13.64 -6.27 -2.17
N SER A 48 14.50 -5.50 -2.84
CA SER A 48 15.29 -5.93 -4.01
C SER A 48 16.31 -7.03 -3.71
N ASN A 49 16.69 -7.18 -2.44
CA ASN A 49 17.71 -8.15 -2.00
C ASN A 49 17.08 -9.48 -1.56
N LEU A 50 15.75 -9.58 -1.56
CA LEU A 50 15.04 -10.77 -1.10
C LEU A 50 15.04 -11.84 -2.19
N THR A 51 15.21 -13.10 -1.79
CA THR A 51 14.87 -14.23 -2.67
C THR A 51 13.36 -14.31 -2.88
N THR A 52 12.93 -15.11 -3.86
CA THR A 52 11.51 -15.39 -4.11
C THR A 52 10.80 -15.90 -2.86
N GLU A 53 11.41 -16.82 -2.11
CA GLU A 53 10.85 -17.40 -0.88
C GLU A 53 10.73 -16.35 0.22
N GLN A 54 11.75 -15.50 0.38
CA GLN A 54 11.74 -14.42 1.36
C GLN A 54 10.67 -13.37 1.02
N MET A 55 10.55 -13.00 -0.26
CA MET A 55 9.51 -12.10 -0.74
C MET A 55 8.12 -12.68 -0.53
N ARG A 56 7.93 -13.98 -0.81
CA ARG A 56 6.66 -14.68 -0.55
C ARG A 56 6.32 -14.65 0.94
N ALA A 57 7.27 -14.99 1.81
CA ALA A 57 7.06 -14.98 3.25
C ALA A 57 6.73 -13.57 3.78
N LEU A 58 7.38 -12.54 3.24
CA LEU A 58 7.08 -11.16 3.56
C LEU A 58 5.65 -10.79 3.16
N THR A 59 5.25 -11.04 1.90
CA THR A 59 3.91 -10.71 1.40
C THR A 59 2.81 -11.39 2.21
N LEU A 60 2.99 -12.67 2.58
CA LEU A 60 2.01 -13.41 3.37
C LEU A 60 1.76 -12.79 4.75
N ARG A 61 2.77 -12.17 5.38
CA ARG A 61 2.60 -11.48 6.68
C ARG A 61 1.69 -10.27 6.61
N HIS A 62 1.52 -9.66 5.43
CA HIS A 62 0.68 -8.48 5.23
C HIS A 62 -0.67 -8.80 4.59
N MET A 63 -0.97 -10.08 4.34
CA MET A 63 -2.20 -10.50 3.65
C MET A 63 -3.46 -10.03 4.38
N GLU A 64 -3.53 -10.21 5.70
CA GLU A 64 -4.70 -9.77 6.48
C GLU A 64 -4.89 -8.25 6.44
N GLN A 65 -3.80 -7.48 6.47
CA GLN A 65 -3.86 -6.03 6.37
C GLN A 65 -4.43 -5.60 5.01
N MET A 66 -3.94 -6.22 3.93
CA MET A 66 -4.44 -5.97 2.58
C MET A 66 -5.94 -6.29 2.47
N VAL A 67 -6.37 -7.45 2.97
CA VAL A 67 -7.80 -7.84 2.94
C VAL A 67 -8.64 -6.80 3.69
N ARG A 68 -8.23 -6.39 4.90
CA ARG A 68 -8.94 -5.35 5.65
C ARG A 68 -9.10 -4.05 4.88
N HIS A 69 -8.09 -3.62 4.11
CA HIS A 69 -8.21 -2.39 3.31
C HIS A 69 -9.21 -2.53 2.16
N LEU A 70 -9.40 -3.73 1.62
CA LEU A 70 -10.24 -3.97 0.44
C LEU A 70 -11.69 -4.36 0.76
N THR A 71 -11.99 -4.68 2.01
CA THR A 71 -13.31 -5.19 2.43
C THR A 71 -13.97 -4.37 3.55
N ALA A 72 -13.37 -3.24 3.94
CA ALA A 72 -13.92 -2.35 4.96
C ALA A 72 -15.08 -1.51 4.45
#